data_AF-D7D9W2-F1
#
_entry.id   AF-D7D9W2-F1
#
_cell.length_a   1.000
_cell.length_b   1.000
_cell.length_c   1.000
_cell.angle_alpha   90.00
_cell.angle_beta   90.00
_cell.angle_gamma   90.00
#
_symmetry.space_group_name_H-M   'P 1'
#
loop_
_entity.id
_entity.type
_entity.pdbx_description
1 polymer ?
#
loop_
_entity_poly.entity_id
_entity_poly.type
_entity_poly.pdbx_seq_one_letter_code
_entity_poly.pdbx_strand_id
1 'polypeptide(L)'
;MSVEETINYILRIHEQDIERSLISRVQLKKIIRPRIVLDKREIYYPIYFYVGEKRDHVMIPYVFCSCKNFTIHVMSKKKKPSCKHLVMLRYALDKSMYREVFIEDLMLLKKIINEIIRIGLSPTLRKLLYNISRNRRYERGRVNGA
;
A
#
# COMPACT_ATOMS: atom_id res chain seq x y z
N MET A 1 19.43 -1.51 14.35
CA MET A 1 18.36 -1.66 13.35
C MET A 1 18.88 -1.92 11.97
N SER A 2 19.10 -3.21 11.74
CA SER A 2 19.18 -3.83 10.43
C SER A 2 17.78 -4.10 9.88
N VAL A 3 17.71 -4.53 8.62
CA VAL A 3 16.44 -4.94 7.97
C VAL A 3 15.85 -6.15 8.69
N GLU A 4 16.69 -7.10 9.12
CA GLU A 4 16.30 -8.31 9.84
C GLU A 4 15.60 -7.97 11.17
N GLU A 5 16.11 -6.98 11.91
CA GLU A 5 15.48 -6.53 13.16
C GLU A 5 14.07 -5.94 12.91
N THR A 6 13.88 -5.20 11.82
CA THR A 6 12.56 -4.69 11.43
C THR A 6 11.62 -5.81 11.01
N ILE A 7 12.08 -6.76 10.21
CA ILE A 7 11.29 -7.95 9.81
C ILE A 7 10.84 -8.72 11.05
N ASN A 8 11.78 -9.06 11.92
CA ASN A 8 11.52 -9.82 13.14
C ASN A 8 10.53 -9.10 14.06
N TYR A 9 10.68 -7.79 14.23
CA TYR A 9 9.71 -7.01 15.01
C TYR A 9 8.32 -7.09 14.37
N ILE A 10 8.21 -6.78 13.08
CA ILE A 10 6.91 -6.73 12.40
C ILE A 10 6.22 -8.08 12.47
N LEU A 11 6.93 -9.20 12.31
CA LEU A 11 6.35 -10.56 12.37
C LEU A 11 5.92 -10.98 13.79
N ARG A 12 6.56 -10.44 14.84
CA ARG A 12 6.25 -10.78 16.24
C ARG A 12 5.07 -10.04 16.85
N ILE A 13 4.58 -8.97 16.23
CA ILE A 13 3.40 -8.26 16.74
C ILE A 13 2.19 -9.20 16.67
N HIS A 14 1.49 -9.40 17.80
CA HIS A 14 0.26 -10.20 17.80
C HIS A 14 -0.87 -9.46 17.07
N GLU A 15 -1.68 -10.18 16.31
CA GLU A 15 -2.77 -9.59 15.50
C GLU A 15 -3.75 -8.75 16.35
N GLN A 16 -4.06 -9.23 17.56
CA GLN A 16 -4.96 -8.56 18.50
C GLN A 16 -4.43 -7.18 18.92
N ASP A 17 -3.12 -7.03 19.02
CA ASP A 17 -2.48 -5.75 19.34
C ASP A 17 -2.51 -4.79 18.14
N ILE A 18 -2.46 -5.31 16.92
CA ILE A 18 -2.57 -4.51 15.69
C ILE A 18 -3.98 -3.91 15.56
N GLU A 19 -5.01 -4.73 15.80
CA GLU A 19 -6.42 -4.31 15.74
C GLU A 19 -6.76 -3.29 16.83
N ARG A 20 -6.30 -3.53 18.07
CA ARG A 20 -6.55 -2.64 19.20
C ARG A 20 -5.83 -1.30 19.09
N SER A 21 -4.63 -1.27 18.49
CA SER A 21 -3.76 -0.10 18.60
C SER A 21 -3.92 0.93 17.50
N LEU A 22 -4.24 0.57 16.24
CA LEU A 22 -3.88 1.49 15.15
C LEU A 22 -4.77 1.51 13.89
N ILE A 23 -5.55 0.47 13.60
CA ILE A 23 -6.03 0.28 12.21
C ILE A 23 -7.54 0.07 12.14
N SER A 24 -8.28 1.09 11.72
CA SER A 24 -9.66 0.90 11.30
C SER A 24 -9.74 0.25 9.92
N ARG A 25 -10.83 -0.46 9.60
CA ARG A 25 -11.09 -1.02 8.24
C ARG A 25 -10.96 0.05 7.14
N VAL A 26 -11.24 1.32 7.47
CA VAL A 26 -11.09 2.47 6.56
C VAL A 26 -9.62 2.72 6.20
N GLN A 27 -8.69 2.54 7.15
CA GLN A 27 -7.26 2.69 6.89
C GLN A 27 -6.69 1.54 6.06
N LEU A 28 -7.19 0.30 6.21
CA LEU A 28 -6.74 -0.83 5.38
C LEU A 28 -7.10 -0.67 3.91
N LYS A 29 -8.26 -0.05 3.61
CA LYS A 29 -8.62 0.33 2.24
C LYS A 29 -7.62 1.33 1.62
N LYS A 30 -6.73 1.94 2.40
CA LYS A 30 -5.66 2.80 1.88
C LYS A 30 -4.47 2.01 1.32
N ILE A 31 -4.38 0.70 1.58
CA ILE A 31 -3.37 -0.19 0.98
C ILE A 31 -3.79 -0.60 -0.42
N ILE A 32 -2.90 -0.42 -1.39
CA ILE A 32 -3.08 -0.76 -2.79
C ILE A 32 -2.02 -1.76 -3.21
N ARG A 33 -2.48 -2.89 -3.77
CA ARG A 33 -1.64 -3.88 -4.46
C ARG A 33 -1.74 -3.63 -5.98
N PRO A 34 -0.63 -3.32 -6.66
CA PRO A 34 -0.61 -3.33 -8.11
C PRO A 34 -0.68 -4.77 -8.61
N ARG A 35 -1.61 -5.03 -9.53
CA ARG A 35 -1.71 -6.28 -10.26
C ARG A 35 -1.14 -6.05 -11.65
N ILE A 36 0.10 -6.49 -11.85
CA ILE A 36 0.86 -6.22 -13.07
C ILE A 36 0.62 -7.37 -14.05
N VAL A 37 0.07 -7.05 -15.23
CA VAL A 37 -0.17 -8.04 -16.29
C VAL A 37 0.58 -7.60 -17.54
N LEU A 38 1.62 -8.33 -17.91
CA LEU A 38 2.39 -8.11 -19.14
C LEU A 38 2.21 -9.32 -20.04
N ASP A 39 1.93 -9.11 -21.32
CA ASP A 39 1.78 -10.19 -22.32
C ASP A 39 0.86 -11.33 -21.85
N LYS A 40 -0.27 -10.98 -21.23
CA LYS A 40 -1.27 -11.90 -20.65
C LYS A 40 -0.75 -12.76 -19.49
N ARG A 41 0.40 -12.42 -18.90
CA ARG A 41 0.96 -13.08 -17.71
C ARG A 41 0.95 -12.11 -16.54
N GLU A 42 0.44 -12.59 -15.41
CA GLU A 42 0.54 -11.84 -14.16
C GLU A 42 1.94 -11.97 -13.59
N ILE A 43 2.58 -10.84 -13.32
CA ILE A 43 3.91 -10.77 -12.73
C ILE A 43 3.78 -10.32 -11.28
N TYR A 44 4.33 -11.13 -10.39
CA TYR A 44 4.45 -10.73 -9.00
C TYR A 44 5.59 -9.73 -8.84
N TYR A 45 5.27 -8.53 -8.36
CA TYR A 45 6.25 -7.52 -8.00
C TYR A 45 5.94 -7.06 -6.57
N PRO A 46 6.87 -7.20 -5.60
CA PRO A 46 6.59 -7.02 -4.17
C PRO A 46 6.53 -5.54 -3.76
N ILE A 47 5.77 -4.74 -4.50
CA ILE A 47 5.56 -3.31 -4.24
C ILE A 47 4.09 -3.06 -3.91
N TYR A 48 3.88 -2.19 -2.93
CA TYR A 48 2.56 -1.79 -2.48
C TYR A 48 2.52 -0.28 -2.30
N PHE A 49 1.32 0.29 -2.38
CA PHE A 49 1.12 1.71 -2.14
C PHE A 49 0.21 1.93 -0.94
N TYR A 50 0.53 2.91 -0.11
CA TYR A 50 -0.41 3.47 0.85
C TYR A 50 -0.89 4.81 0.30
N VAL A 51 -2.22 4.98 0.18
CA VAL A 51 -2.85 6.21 -0.31
C VAL A 51 -3.45 6.98 0.85
N GLY A 52 -2.71 7.98 1.35
CA GLY A 52 -3.13 8.83 2.46
C GLY A 52 -4.01 10.00 2.00
N GLU A 53 -4.37 10.88 2.94
CA GLU A 53 -5.04 12.14 2.58
C GLU A 53 -4.05 13.16 2.01
N LYS A 54 -2.90 13.31 2.68
CA LYS A 54 -1.89 14.32 2.34
C LYS A 54 -0.71 13.78 1.55
N ARG A 55 -0.39 12.49 1.72
CA ARG A 55 0.77 11.84 1.11
C ARG A 55 0.48 10.38 0.80
N ASP A 56 1.10 9.92 -0.28
CA ASP A 56 1.17 8.54 -0.69
C ASP A 56 2.55 7.97 -0.32
N HIS A 57 2.63 6.66 -0.13
CA HIS A 57 3.88 5.98 0.21
C HIS A 57 4.07 4.72 -0.62
N VAL A 58 5.30 4.51 -1.08
CA VAL A 58 5.75 3.25 -1.66
C VAL A 58 6.20 2.35 -0.52
N MET A 59 5.84 1.08 -0.59
CA MET A 59 6.17 0.08 0.41
C MET A 59 6.65 -1.21 -0.24
N ILE A 60 7.62 -1.84 0.39
CA ILE A 60 8.01 -3.24 0.16
C ILE A 60 7.72 -3.96 1.48
N PRO A 61 6.98 -5.08 1.47
CA PRO A 61 6.58 -5.78 2.70
C PRO A 61 7.78 -6.00 3.62
N TYR A 62 7.62 -5.64 4.89
CA TYR A 62 8.58 -5.83 5.98
C TYR A 62 9.94 -5.09 5.84
N VAL A 63 10.26 -4.57 4.66
CA VAL A 63 11.62 -4.09 4.34
C VAL A 63 11.67 -2.57 4.22
N PHE A 64 10.66 -1.95 3.59
CA PHE A 64 10.77 -0.53 3.24
C PHE A 64 9.43 0.20 3.22
N CYS A 65 9.44 1.45 3.69
CA CYS A 65 8.36 2.40 3.46
C CYS A 65 8.94 3.79 3.18
N SER A 66 8.45 4.49 2.16
CA SER A 66 8.93 5.83 1.82
C SER A 66 8.43 6.95 2.76
N CYS A 67 7.76 6.62 3.87
CA CYS A 67 7.29 7.63 4.81
C CYS A 67 8.42 8.23 5.64
N LYS A 68 8.31 9.51 6.00
CA LYS A 68 9.32 10.20 6.83
C LYS A 68 9.61 9.48 8.15
N ASN A 69 8.61 8.85 8.74
CA ASN A 69 8.79 8.15 10.01
C ASN A 69 9.72 6.93 9.85
N PHE A 70 9.58 6.18 8.76
CA PHE A 70 10.50 5.10 8.42
C PHE A 70 11.91 5.63 8.16
N THR A 71 12.06 6.59 7.26
CA THR A 71 13.39 7.16 6.93
C THR A 71 14.10 7.72 8.16
N ILE A 72 13.42 8.55 8.95
CA ILE A 72 14.06 9.26 10.08
C ILE A 72 14.23 8.34 11.29
N HIS A 73 13.18 7.63 11.71
CA HIS A 73 13.18 6.95 13.01
C HIS A 73 13.55 5.48 12.94
N VAL A 74 13.31 4.80 11.81
CA VAL A 74 13.65 3.39 11.62
C VAL A 74 15.06 3.29 11.03
N MET A 75 15.31 3.95 9.89
CA MET A 75 16.58 3.85 9.17
C MET A 75 17.68 4.72 9.77
N SER A 76 17.48 6.04 9.85
CA SER A 76 18.55 6.96 10.26
C SER A 76 18.82 6.91 11.77
N LYS A 77 17.79 7.13 12.60
CA LYS A 77 17.96 7.25 14.06
C LYS A 77 17.89 5.93 14.81
N LYS A 78 17.42 4.84 14.17
CA LYS A 78 17.26 3.50 14.79
C LYS A 78 16.49 3.53 16.13
N LYS A 79 15.54 4.46 16.27
CA LYS A 79 14.75 4.70 17.50
C LYS A 79 13.43 3.93 17.55
N LYS A 80 12.94 3.45 16.40
CA LYS A 80 11.68 2.70 16.30
C LYS A 80 11.88 1.48 15.43
N PRO A 81 11.33 0.31 15.81
CA PRO A 81 11.51 -0.94 15.08
C PRO A 81 10.80 -1.02 13.73
N SER A 82 9.71 -0.25 13.56
CA SER A 82 8.97 -0.15 12.30
C SER A 82 8.14 1.12 12.24
N CYS A 83 7.62 1.45 11.04
CA CYS A 83 6.61 2.48 10.87
C CYS A 83 5.21 1.86 10.83
N LYS A 84 4.19 2.64 11.19
CA LYS A 84 2.80 2.17 11.18
C LYS A 84 2.33 1.63 9.82
N HIS A 85 2.89 2.12 8.71
CA HIS A 85 2.48 1.69 7.37
C HIS A 85 2.92 0.26 7.05
N LEU A 86 4.09 -0.17 7.54
CA LEU A 86 4.53 -1.56 7.38
C LEU A 86 3.71 -2.52 8.25
N VAL A 87 3.34 -2.11 9.46
CA VAL A 87 2.41 -2.87 10.31
C VAL A 87 1.04 -2.99 9.64
N MET A 88 0.52 -1.89 9.07
CA MET A 88 -0.72 -1.90 8.28
C MET A 88 -0.63 -2.81 7.06
N LEU A 89 0.50 -2.77 6.33
CA LEU A 89 0.71 -3.60 5.16
C LEU A 89 0.72 -5.09 5.54
N ARG A 90 1.44 -5.47 6.61
CA ARG A 90 1.42 -6.85 7.11
C ARG A 90 -0.02 -7.31 7.35
N TYR A 91 -0.76 -6.57 8.17
CA TYR A 91 -2.13 -6.94 8.52
C TYR A 91 -3.06 -7.00 7.29
N ALA A 92 -2.91 -6.05 6.36
CA ALA A 92 -3.66 -6.07 5.10
C ALA A 92 -3.36 -7.32 4.28
N LEU A 93 -2.11 -7.80 4.24
CA LEU A 93 -1.75 -9.03 3.54
C LEU A 93 -2.33 -10.25 4.26
N ASP A 94 -2.14 -10.34 5.58
CA ASP A 94 -2.60 -11.47 6.41
C ASP A 94 -4.13 -11.65 6.32
N LYS A 95 -4.89 -10.54 6.23
CA LYS A 95 -6.37 -10.56 6.12
C LYS A 95 -6.90 -10.40 4.70
N SER A 96 -6.04 -10.31 3.68
CA SER A 96 -6.44 -9.98 2.31
C SER A 96 -7.29 -8.69 2.20
N MET A 97 -6.97 -7.69 3.03
CA MET A 97 -7.68 -6.40 3.13
C MET A 97 -6.91 -5.27 2.43
N TYR A 98 -6.88 -5.31 1.11
CA TYR A 98 -6.28 -4.27 0.27
C TYR A 98 -7.14 -4.01 -0.96
N ARG A 99 -6.89 -2.88 -1.65
CA ARG A 99 -7.45 -2.63 -2.98
C ARG A 99 -6.46 -3.06 -4.03
N GLU A 100 -6.96 -3.49 -5.18
CA GLU A 100 -6.12 -3.80 -6.34
C GLU A 100 -6.28 -2.73 -7.42
N VAL A 101 -5.19 -2.47 -8.14
CA VAL A 101 -5.18 -1.67 -9.37
C VAL A 101 -4.46 -2.46 -10.45
N PHE A 102 -5.06 -2.55 -11.62
CA PHE A 102 -4.43 -3.18 -12.77
C PHE A 102 -3.38 -2.25 -13.37
N ILE A 103 -2.21 -2.81 -13.67
CA ILE A 103 -1.12 -2.12 -14.34
C ILE A 103 -0.71 -2.96 -15.53
N GLU A 104 -0.96 -2.41 -16.72
CA GLU A 104 -0.74 -3.11 -18.00
C GLU A 104 0.67 -2.86 -18.56
N ASP A 105 1.42 -1.93 -17.97
CA ASP A 105 2.75 -1.53 -18.45
C ASP A 105 3.63 -1.04 -17.28
N LEU A 106 4.91 -1.41 -17.33
CA LEU A 106 5.92 -1.02 -16.36
C LEU A 106 6.22 0.49 -16.38
N MET A 107 6.02 1.20 -17.49
CA MET A 107 6.20 2.66 -17.49
C MET A 107 5.15 3.36 -16.63
N LEU A 108 3.91 2.84 -16.59
CA LEU A 108 2.88 3.33 -15.69
C LEU A 108 3.26 3.10 -14.22
N LEU A 109 3.78 1.91 -13.88
CA LEU A 109 4.27 1.62 -12.54
C LEU A 109 5.40 2.57 -12.14
N LYS A 110 6.41 2.73 -13.02
CA LYS A 110 7.55 3.63 -12.81
C LYS A 110 7.10 5.07 -12.60
N LYS A 111 6.11 5.53 -13.37
CA LYS A 111 5.52 6.87 -13.22
C LYS A 111 4.88 7.05 -11.83
N ILE A 112 4.06 6.10 -11.39
CA ILE A 112 3.43 6.13 -10.06
C ILE A 112 4.50 6.19 -8.97
N ILE A 113 5.51 5.31 -9.01
CA ILE A 113 6.60 5.30 -8.03
C ILE A 113 7.31 6.65 -8.00
N ASN A 114 7.68 7.19 -9.16
CA ASN A 114 8.38 8.48 -9.25
C ASN A 114 7.56 9.65 -8.71
N GLU A 115 6.26 9.70 -9.00
CA GLU A 115 5.36 10.71 -8.43
C GLU A 115 5.35 10.63 -6.89
N ILE A 116 5.21 9.42 -6.33
CA ILE A 116 5.19 9.23 -4.88
C ILE A 116 6.54 9.59 -4.25
N ILE A 117 7.66 9.16 -4.83
CA ILE A 117 8.98 9.40 -4.24
C ILE A 117 9.38 10.88 -4.34
N ARG A 118 9.14 11.53 -5.49
CA ARG A 118 9.60 12.91 -5.72
C ARG A 118 8.66 13.96 -5.16
N ILE A 119 7.34 13.74 -5.29
CA ILE A 119 6.31 14.73 -4.96
C ILE A 119 5.62 14.36 -3.64
N GLY A 120 5.58 13.06 -3.29
CA GLY A 120 4.86 12.56 -2.14
C GLY A 120 3.41 12.23 -2.41
N LEU A 121 2.93 12.35 -3.64
CA LEU A 121 1.56 12.09 -4.08
C LEU A 121 1.59 11.57 -5.52
N SER A 122 0.71 10.61 -5.85
CA SER A 122 0.52 10.15 -7.22
C SER A 122 -0.87 10.49 -7.75
N PRO A 123 -1.02 11.57 -8.53
CA PRO A 123 -2.24 11.84 -9.27
C PRO A 123 -2.61 10.68 -10.20
N THR A 124 -1.61 10.02 -10.78
CA THR A 124 -1.82 8.87 -11.67
C THR A 124 -2.51 7.72 -10.94
N LEU A 125 -1.98 7.30 -9.79
CA LEU A 125 -2.57 6.24 -8.96
C LEU A 125 -3.98 6.62 -8.49
N ARG A 126 -4.18 7.87 -8.06
CA ARG A 126 -5.48 8.36 -7.57
C ARG A 126 -6.55 8.35 -8.67
N LYS A 127 -6.18 8.71 -9.91
CA LYS A 127 -7.07 8.65 -11.07
C LYS A 127 -7.47 7.21 -11.38
N LEU A 128 -6.55 6.26 -11.32
CA LEU A 128 -6.85 4.82 -11.50
C LEU A 128 -7.86 4.34 -10.45
N LEU A 129 -7.64 4.68 -9.18
CA LEU A 129 -8.54 4.31 -8.08
C LEU A 129 -9.93 4.94 -8.21
N TYR A 130 -10.01 6.19 -8.67
CA TYR A 130 -11.28 6.87 -8.90
C TYR A 130 -12.09 6.17 -10.01
N ASN A 131 -11.44 5.84 -11.14
CA ASN A 131 -12.09 5.16 -12.26
C ASN A 131 -12.68 3.80 -11.84
N ILE A 132 -11.93 3.03 -11.06
CA ILE A 132 -12.41 1.76 -10.50
C ILE A 132 -13.65 1.96 -9.60
N SER A 133 -13.66 3.02 -8.78
CA SER A 133 -14.79 3.33 -7.90
C SER A 133 -16.04 3.77 -8.67
N ARG A 134 -15.85 4.41 -9.83
CA ARG A 134 -16.93 4.89 -10.70
C ARG A 134 -17.59 3.73 -11.45
N ASN A 135 -16.78 2.85 -12.05
CA ASN A 135 -17.28 1.69 -12.79
C ASN A 135 -18.11 0.77 -11.88
N ARG A 136 -17.64 0.49 -10.66
CA ARG A 136 -18.39 -0.29 -9.66
C ARG A 136 -19.70 0.32 -9.18
N ARG A 137 -19.87 1.65 -9.31
CA ARG A 137 -21.14 2.33 -8.99
C ARG A 137 -22.10 2.24 -10.16
N TYR A 138 -21.59 2.40 -11.39
CA TYR A 138 -22.38 2.23 -12.62
C TYR A 138 -22.97 0.82 -12.73
N GLU A 139 -22.16 -0.22 -12.51
CA GLU A 139 -22.61 -1.61 -12.56
C GLU A 139 -23.71 -1.91 -11.52
N ARG A 140 -23.54 -1.43 -10.28
CA ARG A 140 -24.57 -1.59 -9.24
C ARG A 140 -25.87 -0.82 -9.54
N GLY A 141 -25.77 0.36 -10.13
CA GLY A 141 -26.95 1.11 -10.58
C GLY A 141 -27.71 0.40 -11.70
N ARG A 142 -27.02 -0.35 -12.56
CA ARG A 142 -27.63 -1.14 -13.64
C ARG A 142 -28.32 -2.41 -13.13
N VAL A 143 -27.77 -3.09 -12.13
CA VAL A 143 -28.35 -4.30 -11.54
C VAL A 143 -29.59 -3.99 -10.68
N ASN A 144 -29.63 -2.82 -10.03
CA ASN A 144 -30.76 -2.41 -9.18
C ASN A 144 -31.89 -1.69 -9.95
N GLY A 145 -31.74 -1.49 -11.26
CA GLY A 145 -32.72 -0.85 -12.14
C GLY A 145 -33.29 -1.78 -13.21
N ALA A 146 -33.10 -3.10 -13.05
CA ALA A 146 -33.63 -4.16 -13.90
C ALA A 146 -34.60 -5.03 -13.10
#